data_AF-A0A7C4BDR3-F1
#
_entry.id   AF-A0A7C4BDR3-F1
#
_cell.length_a   1.000
_cell.length_b   1.000
_cell.length_c   1.000
_cell.angle_alpha   90.00
_cell.angle_beta   90.00
_cell.angle_gamma   90.00
#
_symmetry.space_group_name_H-M   'P 1'
#
loop_
_entity.id
_entity.type
_entity.pdbx_description
1 polymer ?
#
loop_
_entity_poly.entity_id
_entity_poly.type
_entity_poly.pdbx_seq_one_letter_code
_entity_poly.pdbx_strand_id
1 'polypeptide(L)'
;MKELKEELLAPGHRACPGCGEILAIRYLLKALGPKVVVASATGCMEVVTTPYPETSWRVPWIHVAFENAAAVASGIEVALRLQKREDIKVVAIAGDGGTADIGLQALSGMAERGHNVLYMCTDNEAYMNCLDPSTLVLTEEGLKKVSEVEVGELLYSFDPQRQTLVARRCSGVFFNGVHDIYEVITPRHIVRATPNHPFLALEGKGRTGRNRLVWKTLDQLRVGDEVVVLKKVPYGESYRFRFRPVEVGDPRVTHLNPVRIPRESSPELMKFLGIWVGNGWVRSERGEVGFALPGGKRGRKELVELSRKVFGSEPAGDDMYLYLKSFNLARFIDS
;
A
#
# COMPACT_ATOMS: atom_id res chain seq x y z
N MET A 1 -3.68 -4.40 -46.61
CA MET A 1 -4.08 -4.97 -45.30
C MET A 1 -5.58 -5.17 -45.32
N LYS A 2 -6.11 -6.37 -45.06
CA LYS A 2 -7.55 -6.56 -44.80
C LYS A 2 -7.92 -5.65 -43.63
N GLU A 3 -8.95 -4.81 -43.79
CA GLU A 3 -9.47 -4.03 -42.65
C GLU A 3 -9.93 -5.00 -41.57
N LEU A 4 -9.17 -5.08 -40.48
CA LEU A 4 -9.54 -5.82 -39.29
C LEU A 4 -10.64 -5.03 -38.56
N LYS A 5 -11.88 -5.09 -39.05
CA LYS A 5 -13.02 -4.32 -38.50
C LYS A 5 -13.59 -4.91 -37.22
N GLU A 6 -13.48 -6.21 -37.04
CA GLU A 6 -14.10 -6.90 -35.92
C GLU A 6 -13.37 -6.61 -34.61
N GLU A 7 -14.13 -6.29 -33.57
CA GLU A 7 -13.67 -6.08 -32.19
C GLU A 7 -14.20 -7.25 -31.35
N LEU A 8 -13.29 -8.14 -30.94
CA LEU A 8 -13.59 -9.32 -30.13
C LEU A 8 -13.44 -9.07 -28.63
N LEU A 9 -12.89 -7.90 -28.27
CA LEU A 9 -12.98 -7.31 -26.94
C LEU A 9 -13.97 -6.13 -27.02
N ALA A 10 -15.07 -6.23 -26.31
CA ALA A 10 -16.12 -5.22 -26.30
C ALA A 10 -15.67 -3.95 -25.55
N PRO A 11 -16.16 -2.76 -25.95
CA PRO A 11 -16.05 -1.57 -25.12
C PRO A 11 -16.87 -1.74 -23.83
N GLY A 12 -16.56 -0.94 -22.79
CA GLY A 12 -17.29 -0.97 -21.50
C GLY A 12 -16.55 -1.68 -20.35
N HIS A 13 -15.29 -2.09 -20.55
CA HIS A 13 -14.43 -2.57 -19.47
C HIS A 13 -14.02 -1.45 -18.50
N ARG A 14 -13.62 -1.81 -17.28
CA ARG A 14 -13.22 -0.87 -16.20
C ARG A 14 -11.70 -0.61 -16.15
N ALA A 15 -10.99 -0.85 -17.24
CA ALA A 15 -9.54 -0.61 -17.30
C ALA A 15 -9.22 0.89 -17.14
N CYS A 16 -8.04 1.20 -16.59
CA CYS A 16 -7.56 2.57 -16.45
C CYS A 16 -7.57 3.32 -17.80
N PRO A 17 -7.84 4.64 -17.81
CA PRO A 17 -7.66 5.45 -19.01
C PRO A 17 -6.23 5.31 -19.54
N GLY A 18 -6.09 4.88 -20.79
CA GLY A 18 -4.78 4.64 -21.41
C GLY A 18 -4.08 3.34 -21.01
N CYS A 19 -4.79 2.38 -20.41
CA CYS A 19 -4.23 1.07 -20.08
C CYS A 19 -3.60 0.39 -21.31
N GLY A 20 -2.31 0.07 -21.23
CA GLY A 20 -1.58 -0.58 -22.33
C GLY A 20 -1.93 -2.05 -22.50
N GLU A 21 -2.17 -2.77 -21.39
CA GLU A 21 -2.47 -4.20 -21.40
C GLU A 21 -3.80 -4.51 -22.11
N ILE A 22 -4.85 -3.72 -21.84
CA ILE A 22 -6.15 -3.93 -22.48
C ILE A 22 -6.07 -3.65 -23.99
N LEU A 23 -5.25 -2.68 -24.38
CA LEU A 23 -4.98 -2.38 -25.78
C LEU A 23 -4.21 -3.52 -26.45
N ALA A 24 -3.24 -4.10 -25.75
CA ALA A 24 -2.49 -5.26 -26.23
C ALA A 24 -3.40 -6.48 -26.43
N ILE A 25 -4.31 -6.77 -25.49
CA ILE A 25 -5.31 -7.85 -25.62
C ILE A 25 -6.26 -7.57 -26.79
N ARG A 26 -6.73 -6.33 -26.93
CA ARG A 26 -7.57 -5.93 -28.06
C ARG A 26 -6.87 -6.20 -29.39
N TYR A 27 -5.60 -5.82 -29.53
CA TYR A 27 -4.82 -6.10 -30.74
C TYR A 27 -4.54 -7.58 -30.95
N LEU A 28 -4.25 -8.32 -29.89
CA LEU A 28 -4.06 -9.76 -29.94
C LEU A 28 -5.29 -10.45 -30.52
N LEU A 29 -6.47 -10.21 -29.94
CA LEU A 29 -7.70 -10.84 -30.42
C LEU A 29 -8.03 -10.45 -31.86
N LYS A 30 -7.77 -9.20 -32.23
CA LYS A 30 -7.93 -8.73 -33.60
C LYS A 30 -7.01 -9.49 -34.58
N ALA A 31 -5.79 -9.82 -34.17
CA ALA A 31 -4.86 -10.63 -34.98
C ALA A 31 -5.25 -12.12 -35.02
N LEU A 32 -5.79 -12.66 -33.93
CA LEU A 32 -6.15 -14.08 -33.83
C LEU A 32 -7.45 -14.42 -34.57
N GLY A 33 -8.43 -13.52 -34.54
CA GLY A 33 -9.77 -13.72 -35.10
C GLY A 33 -10.70 -14.54 -34.19
N PRO A 34 -11.94 -14.81 -34.63
CA PRO A 34 -13.00 -15.35 -33.76
C PRO A 34 -12.83 -16.82 -33.37
N LYS A 35 -11.97 -17.58 -34.06
CA LYS A 35 -11.65 -18.98 -33.73
C LYS A 35 -10.58 -19.07 -32.65
N VAL A 36 -10.91 -18.58 -31.46
CA VAL A 36 -10.00 -18.54 -30.31
C VAL A 36 -10.74 -18.85 -29.02
N VAL A 37 -10.07 -19.54 -28.10
CA VAL A 37 -10.48 -19.71 -26.70
C VAL A 37 -9.41 -19.13 -25.80
N VAL A 38 -9.81 -18.36 -24.78
CA VAL A 38 -8.90 -17.66 -23.87
C VAL A 38 -9.04 -18.22 -22.46
N ALA A 39 -7.94 -18.65 -21.86
CA ALA A 39 -7.82 -18.89 -20.42
C ALA A 39 -7.06 -17.70 -19.80
N SER A 40 -7.71 -16.98 -18.89
CA SER A 40 -7.11 -15.79 -18.26
C SER A 40 -6.96 -16.00 -16.78
N ALA A 41 -5.71 -15.93 -16.31
CA ALA A 41 -5.41 -15.88 -14.88
C ALA A 41 -6.06 -14.66 -14.24
N THR A 42 -6.41 -14.78 -12.96
CA THR A 42 -6.74 -13.63 -12.11
C THR A 42 -5.65 -12.57 -12.25
N GLY A 43 -6.06 -11.32 -12.44
CA GLY A 43 -5.17 -10.19 -12.67
C GLY A 43 -5.95 -8.98 -13.16
N CYS A 44 -5.26 -7.86 -13.46
CA CYS A 44 -5.93 -6.64 -13.92
C CYS A 44 -6.83 -6.91 -15.13
N MET A 45 -6.31 -7.62 -16.14
CA MET A 45 -7.04 -7.88 -17.38
C MET A 45 -8.25 -8.78 -17.23
N GLU A 46 -8.28 -9.65 -16.22
CA GLU A 46 -9.49 -10.38 -15.87
C GLU A 46 -10.47 -9.46 -15.15
N VAL A 47 -10.10 -8.93 -13.99
CA VAL A 47 -10.98 -8.12 -13.11
C VAL A 47 -11.65 -6.97 -13.86
N VAL A 48 -10.92 -6.26 -14.71
CA VAL A 48 -11.47 -5.08 -15.40
C VAL A 48 -12.38 -5.45 -16.58
N THR A 49 -12.26 -6.66 -17.12
CA THR A 49 -13.04 -7.09 -18.30
C THR A 49 -14.25 -7.95 -17.94
N THR A 50 -14.30 -8.51 -16.72
CA THR A 50 -15.38 -9.40 -16.28
C THR A 50 -16.05 -9.01 -14.96
N PRO A 51 -16.44 -7.74 -14.75
CA PRO A 51 -17.22 -7.38 -13.58
C PRO A 51 -18.59 -8.06 -13.64
N TYR A 52 -18.91 -8.92 -12.67
CA TYR A 52 -20.20 -9.61 -12.66
C TYR A 52 -21.39 -8.62 -12.72
N PRO A 53 -22.44 -8.89 -13.53
CA PRO A 53 -22.67 -10.06 -14.41
C PRO A 53 -22.17 -9.89 -15.85
N GLU A 54 -21.34 -8.88 -16.12
CA GLU A 54 -20.92 -8.44 -17.45
C GLU A 54 -19.59 -9.10 -17.89
N THR A 55 -19.38 -9.16 -19.20
CA THR A 55 -18.10 -9.59 -19.79
C THR A 55 -17.78 -8.77 -21.03
N SER A 56 -16.53 -8.36 -21.15
CA SER A 56 -16.00 -7.69 -22.35
C SER A 56 -15.52 -8.69 -23.40
N TRP A 57 -15.48 -9.99 -23.10
CA TRP A 57 -15.00 -11.01 -24.03
C TRP A 57 -16.12 -11.46 -24.97
N ARG A 58 -15.92 -11.27 -26.27
CA ARG A 58 -16.85 -11.76 -27.32
C ARG A 58 -16.42 -13.09 -27.94
N VAL A 59 -15.51 -13.77 -27.26
CA VAL A 59 -14.98 -15.10 -27.58
C VAL A 59 -15.10 -15.97 -26.34
N PRO A 60 -15.12 -17.31 -26.47
CA PRO A 60 -15.07 -18.20 -25.32
C PRO A 60 -13.86 -17.86 -24.42
N TRP A 61 -14.17 -17.54 -23.17
CA TRP A 61 -13.21 -17.10 -22.19
C TRP A 61 -13.47 -17.82 -20.86
N ILE A 62 -12.41 -18.18 -20.14
CA ILE A 62 -12.50 -18.82 -18.83
C ILE A 62 -11.58 -18.13 -17.84
N HIS A 63 -12.15 -17.80 -16.67
CA HIS A 63 -11.42 -17.39 -15.48
C HIS A 63 -10.69 -18.58 -14.86
N VAL A 64 -9.45 -18.35 -14.43
CA VAL A 64 -8.64 -19.33 -13.71
C VAL A 64 -7.81 -18.63 -12.63
N ALA A 65 -7.27 -19.39 -11.68
CA ALA A 65 -6.45 -18.82 -10.61
C ALA A 65 -5.10 -18.28 -11.13
N PHE A 66 -4.40 -17.48 -10.32
CA PHE A 66 -3.15 -16.82 -10.69
C PHE A 66 -2.10 -17.79 -11.24
N GLU A 67 -2.01 -18.99 -10.65
CA GLU A 67 -0.93 -19.94 -10.86
C GLU A 67 -1.14 -20.92 -12.01
N ASN A 68 -2.34 -20.99 -12.62
CA ASN A 68 -2.72 -22.17 -13.42
C ASN A 68 -3.28 -21.90 -14.83
N ALA A 69 -3.21 -20.67 -15.36
CA ALA A 69 -3.69 -20.38 -16.72
C ALA A 69 -3.07 -21.25 -17.81
N ALA A 70 -1.75 -21.51 -17.74
CA ALA A 70 -1.07 -22.41 -18.68
C ALA A 70 -1.56 -23.87 -18.56
N ALA A 71 -1.85 -24.33 -17.35
CA ALA A 71 -2.34 -25.70 -17.12
C ALA A 71 -3.77 -25.86 -17.66
N VAL A 72 -4.64 -24.88 -17.44
CA VAL A 72 -6.00 -24.89 -17.99
C VAL A 72 -5.98 -24.79 -19.51
N ALA A 73 -5.15 -23.91 -20.08
CA ALA A 73 -4.98 -23.82 -21.53
C ALA A 73 -4.48 -25.13 -22.15
N SER A 74 -3.54 -25.82 -21.48
CA SER A 74 -3.10 -27.17 -21.88
C SER A 74 -4.28 -28.15 -21.97
N GLY A 75 -5.19 -28.12 -20.99
CA GLY A 75 -6.38 -28.96 -20.97
C GLY A 75 -7.37 -28.62 -22.10
N ILE A 76 -7.57 -27.33 -22.37
CA ILE A 76 -8.43 -26.85 -23.47
C ILE A 76 -7.88 -27.31 -24.82
N GLU A 77 -6.58 -27.15 -25.05
CA GLU A 77 -5.92 -27.58 -26.29
C GLU A 77 -6.09 -29.08 -26.54
N VAL A 78 -5.81 -29.91 -25.52
CA VAL A 78 -5.99 -31.36 -25.63
C VAL A 78 -7.45 -31.73 -25.89
N ALA A 79 -8.40 -31.07 -25.21
CA ALA A 79 -9.82 -31.33 -25.40
C ALA A 79 -10.28 -30.99 -26.83
N LEU A 80 -9.85 -29.85 -27.38
CA LEU A 80 -10.14 -29.45 -28.75
C LEU A 80 -9.54 -30.42 -29.78
N ARG A 81 -8.31 -30.89 -29.55
CA ARG A 81 -7.64 -31.89 -30.39
C ARG A 81 -8.40 -33.22 -30.39
N LEU A 82 -8.82 -33.72 -29.23
CA LEU A 82 -9.63 -34.94 -29.11
C LEU A 82 -10.98 -34.82 -29.83
N GLN A 83 -11.52 -33.60 -29.91
CA GLN A 83 -12.75 -33.29 -30.65
C GLN A 83 -12.50 -32.98 -32.14
N LYS A 84 -11.27 -33.10 -32.63
CA LYS A 84 -10.86 -32.79 -34.02
C LYS A 84 -11.15 -31.34 -34.42
N ARG A 85 -11.02 -30.39 -33.47
CA ARG A 85 -11.22 -28.94 -33.67
C ARG A 85 -9.90 -28.17 -33.56
N GLU A 86 -8.90 -28.60 -34.31
CA GLU A 86 -7.54 -28.06 -34.29
C GLU A 86 -7.43 -26.69 -34.99
N ASP A 87 -8.49 -26.25 -35.68
CA ASP A 87 -8.58 -24.92 -36.30
C ASP A 87 -8.86 -23.80 -35.29
N ILE A 88 -9.17 -24.14 -34.04
CA ILE A 88 -9.42 -23.21 -32.94
C ILE A 88 -8.12 -22.97 -32.17
N LYS A 89 -7.72 -21.70 -32.04
CA LYS A 89 -6.52 -21.30 -31.31
C LYS A 89 -6.79 -21.25 -29.81
N VAL A 90 -5.79 -21.58 -29.00
CA VAL A 90 -5.87 -21.48 -27.53
C VAL A 90 -4.86 -20.44 -27.05
N VAL A 91 -5.32 -19.53 -26.19
CA VAL A 91 -4.50 -18.49 -25.58
C VAL A 91 -4.56 -18.60 -24.07
N ALA A 92 -3.40 -18.55 -23.41
CA ALA A 92 -3.28 -18.30 -21.99
C ALA A 92 -2.83 -16.85 -21.78
N ILE A 93 -3.52 -16.11 -20.91
CA ILE A 93 -3.16 -14.73 -20.53
C ILE A 93 -2.90 -14.70 -19.02
N ALA A 94 -1.77 -14.12 -18.63
CA ALA A 94 -1.46 -13.87 -17.23
C ALA A 94 -0.65 -12.57 -17.09
N GLY A 95 -0.74 -11.93 -15.92
CA GLY A 95 0.15 -10.82 -15.56
C GLY A 95 1.61 -11.27 -15.40
N ASP A 96 2.51 -10.32 -15.19
CA ASP A 96 3.90 -10.54 -14.77
C ASP A 96 3.99 -11.50 -13.57
N GLY A 97 3.18 -11.29 -12.55
CA GLY A 97 3.10 -12.17 -11.39
C GLY A 97 2.65 -13.61 -11.73
N GLY A 98 1.61 -13.74 -12.54
CA GLY A 98 1.10 -15.03 -13.02
C GLY A 98 1.99 -15.71 -14.08
N THR A 99 3.07 -15.04 -14.52
CA THR A 99 4.00 -15.54 -15.53
C THR A 99 5.37 -15.87 -14.94
N ALA A 100 6.00 -14.88 -14.31
CA ALA A 100 7.39 -14.92 -13.87
C ALA A 100 7.55 -15.31 -12.38
N ASP A 101 6.45 -15.34 -11.63
CA ASP A 101 6.44 -15.68 -10.21
C ASP A 101 5.54 -16.91 -9.96
N ILE A 102 4.30 -16.72 -9.50
CA ILE A 102 3.45 -17.82 -9.01
C ILE A 102 3.02 -18.80 -10.12
N GLY A 103 2.84 -18.34 -11.36
CA GLY A 103 2.40 -19.20 -12.46
C GLY A 103 3.53 -19.78 -13.33
N LEU A 104 4.79 -19.49 -12.99
CA LEU A 104 5.95 -19.96 -13.76
C LEU A 104 5.98 -21.49 -13.87
N GLN A 105 5.60 -22.19 -12.80
CA GLN A 105 5.56 -23.66 -12.78
C GLN A 105 4.58 -24.22 -13.83
N ALA A 106 3.38 -23.64 -13.95
CA ALA A 106 2.39 -24.09 -14.92
C ALA A 106 2.82 -23.76 -16.36
N LEU A 107 3.40 -22.58 -16.58
CA LEU A 107 3.96 -22.18 -17.87
C LEU A 107 5.08 -23.12 -18.31
N SER A 108 6.05 -23.37 -17.43
CA SER A 108 7.15 -24.30 -17.70
C SER A 108 6.63 -25.70 -18.03
N GLY A 109 5.66 -26.21 -17.27
CA GLY A 109 5.06 -27.51 -17.54
C GLY A 109 4.34 -27.58 -18.88
N MET A 110 3.64 -26.51 -19.29
CA MET A 110 2.98 -26.44 -20.59
C MET A 110 3.99 -26.45 -21.75
N ALA A 111 5.08 -25.70 -21.60
CA ALA A 111 6.16 -25.64 -22.58
C ALA A 111 6.88 -26.99 -22.73
N GLU A 112 7.21 -27.65 -21.61
CA GLU A 112 7.86 -28.97 -21.60
C GLU A 112 7.03 -30.04 -22.33
N ARG A 113 5.70 -29.98 -22.21
CA ARG A 113 4.77 -30.89 -22.91
C ARG A 113 4.54 -30.54 -24.38
N GLY A 114 5.08 -29.42 -24.87
CA GLY A 114 4.95 -29.00 -26.27
C GLY A 114 3.52 -28.70 -26.70
N HIS A 115 2.68 -28.15 -25.80
CA HIS A 115 1.31 -27.78 -26.15
C HIS A 115 1.27 -26.65 -27.18
N ASN A 116 0.35 -26.75 -28.15
CA ASN A 116 0.12 -25.70 -29.15
C ASN A 116 -0.77 -24.59 -28.58
N VAL A 117 -0.22 -23.81 -27.65
CA VAL A 117 -0.90 -22.71 -26.95
C VAL A 117 -0.08 -21.44 -27.08
N LEU A 118 -0.72 -20.32 -27.40
CA LEU A 118 -0.10 -19.00 -27.28
C LEU A 118 -0.18 -18.52 -25.83
N TYR A 119 0.95 -18.19 -25.23
CA TYR A 119 0.99 -17.61 -23.89
C TYR A 119 1.33 -16.12 -23.96
N MET A 120 0.53 -15.27 -23.32
CA MET A 120 0.73 -13.83 -23.25
C MET A 120 0.95 -13.40 -21.80
N CYS A 121 2.14 -12.86 -21.53
CA CYS A 121 2.42 -12.09 -20.33
C CYS A 121 1.96 -10.65 -20.55
N THR A 122 1.03 -10.16 -19.72
CA THR A 122 0.74 -8.74 -19.60
C THR A 122 1.64 -8.18 -18.50
N ASP A 123 2.77 -7.63 -18.91
CA ASP A 123 3.80 -7.14 -17.99
C ASP A 123 3.57 -5.67 -17.68
N ASN A 124 2.97 -5.40 -16.52
CA ASN A 124 2.84 -4.06 -15.94
C ASN A 124 3.79 -3.85 -14.75
N GLU A 125 4.76 -4.76 -14.58
CA GLU A 125 5.81 -4.72 -13.55
C GLU A 125 5.31 -4.70 -12.09
N ALA A 126 4.04 -5.02 -11.81
CA ALA A 126 3.51 -5.03 -10.44
C ALA A 126 2.23 -5.87 -10.22
N TYR A 127 2.08 -6.45 -9.02
CA TYR A 127 0.80 -6.95 -8.51
C TYR A 127 -0.12 -5.80 -8.07
N MET A 128 -0.97 -5.31 -8.97
CA MET A 128 -1.67 -4.04 -8.72
C MET A 128 -2.92 -4.08 -7.81
N ASN A 129 -3.45 -5.23 -7.36
CA ASN A 129 -4.89 -5.38 -6.95
C ASN A 129 -5.29 -5.44 -5.44
N CYS A 130 -4.48 -5.09 -4.43
CA CYS A 130 -4.59 -5.84 -3.15
C CYS A 130 -4.93 -5.15 -1.80
N LEU A 131 -5.12 -3.82 -1.64
CA LEU A 131 -5.30 -3.19 -0.30
C LEU A 131 -6.53 -2.29 -0.16
N ASP A 132 -7.06 -2.22 1.08
CA ASP A 132 -8.08 -1.25 1.48
C ASP A 132 -7.51 0.19 1.51
N PRO A 133 -8.24 1.20 0.99
CA PRO A 133 -7.77 2.59 0.90
C PRO A 133 -7.44 3.28 2.24
N SER A 134 -7.98 2.80 3.36
CA SER A 134 -7.69 3.35 4.70
C SER A 134 -6.44 2.76 5.35
N THR A 135 -5.84 1.73 4.73
CA THR A 135 -4.61 1.09 5.23
C THR A 135 -3.48 2.10 5.36
N LEU A 136 -2.86 2.16 6.53
CA LEU A 136 -1.70 3.02 6.77
C LEU A 136 -0.41 2.33 6.28
N VAL A 137 0.36 3.06 5.48
CA VAL A 137 1.68 2.67 5.00
C VAL A 137 2.74 3.60 5.57
N LEU A 138 3.95 3.07 5.77
CA LEU A 138 5.06 3.84 6.33
C LEU A 138 5.83 4.55 5.22
N THR A 139 5.91 5.87 5.31
CA THR A 139 6.68 6.76 4.42
C THR A 139 7.81 7.44 5.20
N GLU A 140 8.73 8.13 4.51
CA GLU A 140 9.73 8.97 5.17
C GLU A 140 9.12 10.10 6.01
N GLU A 141 7.94 10.59 5.64
CA GLU A 141 7.24 11.64 6.37
C GLU A 141 6.35 11.08 7.51
N GLY A 142 6.29 9.76 7.67
CA GLY A 142 5.50 9.07 8.70
C GLY A 142 4.45 8.13 8.14
N LEU A 143 3.46 7.77 8.96
CA LEU A 143 2.34 6.93 8.53
C LEU A 143 1.37 7.76 7.67
N LYS A 144 1.05 7.24 6.49
CA LYS A 144 0.15 7.88 5.52
C LYS A 144 -0.89 6.87 5.07
N LYS A 145 -2.14 7.27 4.78
CA LYS A 145 -3.09 6.32 4.18
C LYS A 145 -2.59 5.95 2.79
N VAL A 146 -2.77 4.69 2.39
CA VAL A 146 -2.39 4.23 1.05
C VAL A 146 -3.11 5.02 -0.05
N SER A 147 -4.33 5.49 0.21
CA SER A 147 -5.10 6.38 -0.67
C SER A 147 -4.53 7.81 -0.81
N GLU A 148 -3.68 8.23 0.11
CA GLU A 148 -3.06 9.56 0.11
C GLU A 148 -1.64 9.53 -0.48
N VAL A 149 -1.04 8.35 -0.68
CA VAL A 149 0.30 8.19 -1.27
C VAL A 149 0.32 8.77 -2.68
N GLU A 150 1.40 9.46 -3.01
CA GLU A 150 1.61 10.04 -4.34
C GLU A 150 2.80 9.39 -5.06
N VAL A 151 2.74 9.37 -6.39
CA VAL A 151 3.85 8.90 -7.22
C VAL A 151 5.08 9.76 -6.97
N GLY A 152 6.22 9.10 -6.73
CA GLY A 152 7.47 9.75 -6.39
C GLY A 152 7.78 9.80 -4.90
N GLU A 153 6.82 9.55 -4.01
CA GLU A 153 7.07 9.48 -2.56
C GLU A 153 7.93 8.26 -2.19
N LEU A 154 8.69 8.37 -1.10
CA LEU A 154 9.51 7.28 -0.58
C LEU A 154 8.74 6.53 0.51
N LEU A 155 8.50 5.24 0.28
CA LEU A 155 7.85 4.31 1.18
C LEU A 155 8.84 3.27 1.69
N TYR A 156 8.70 2.88 2.95
CA TYR A 156 9.50 1.79 3.49
C TYR A 156 8.91 0.44 3.08
N SER A 157 9.74 -0.39 2.46
CA SER A 157 9.44 -1.76 2.08
C SER A 157 10.42 -2.72 2.76
N PHE A 158 9.99 -3.94 3.05
CA PHE A 158 10.85 -4.98 3.60
C PHE A 158 11.69 -5.63 2.51
N ASP A 159 13.00 -5.66 2.68
CA ASP A 159 13.93 -6.41 1.83
C ASP A 159 14.16 -7.81 2.44
N PRO A 160 13.65 -8.90 1.82
CA PRO A 160 13.79 -10.25 2.37
C PRO A 160 15.23 -10.77 2.42
N GLN A 161 16.12 -10.28 1.54
CA GLN A 161 17.52 -10.71 1.50
C GLN A 161 18.32 -10.09 2.63
N ARG A 162 18.09 -8.79 2.88
CA ARG A 162 18.77 -8.02 3.94
C ARG A 162 18.07 -8.11 5.29
N GLN A 163 16.84 -8.62 5.32
CA GLN A 163 15.95 -8.66 6.48
C GLN A 163 15.81 -7.29 7.17
N THR A 164 15.74 -6.23 6.37
CA THR A 164 15.67 -4.84 6.85
C THR A 164 14.67 -4.03 6.02
N LEU A 165 14.26 -2.88 6.54
CA LEU A 165 13.47 -1.93 5.78
C LEU A 165 14.38 -1.10 4.85
N VAL A 166 13.89 -0.86 3.64
CA VAL A 166 14.54 -0.01 2.64
C VAL A 166 13.53 0.99 2.10
N ALA A 167 13.95 2.24 1.90
CA ALA A 167 13.12 3.24 1.23
C ALA A 167 13.06 2.92 -0.27
N ARG A 168 11.83 2.86 -0.82
CA ARG A 168 11.55 2.66 -2.23
C ARG A 168 10.63 3.75 -2.74
N ARG A 169 10.87 4.23 -3.95
CA ARG A 169 10.05 5.26 -4.58
C ARG A 169 8.76 4.64 -5.10
N CYS A 170 7.62 5.27 -4.79
CA CYS A 170 6.34 4.96 -5.40
C CYS A 170 6.41 5.25 -6.90
N SER A 171 6.21 4.24 -7.74
CA SER A 171 6.13 4.39 -9.19
C SER A 171 4.70 4.61 -9.69
N GLY A 172 3.67 4.26 -8.90
CA GLY A 172 2.28 4.30 -9.31
C GLY A 172 1.30 4.09 -8.15
N VAL A 173 0.09 4.64 -8.30
CA VAL A 173 -1.04 4.47 -7.37
C VAL A 173 -2.27 4.08 -8.18
N PHE A 174 -2.98 3.03 -7.76
CA PHE A 174 -4.03 2.41 -8.56
C PHE A 174 -5.29 2.17 -7.72
N PHE A 175 -6.46 2.46 -8.29
CA PHE A 175 -7.76 2.11 -7.72
C PHE A 175 -8.29 0.86 -8.40
N ASN A 176 -8.48 -0.22 -7.63
CA ASN A 176 -8.74 -1.56 -8.19
C ASN A 176 -10.19 -2.01 -8.11
N GLY A 177 -11.13 -1.07 -7.93
CA GLY A 177 -12.55 -1.38 -7.80
C GLY A 177 -12.98 -1.72 -6.37
N VAL A 178 -14.18 -2.28 -6.24
CA VAL A 178 -14.79 -2.65 -4.96
C VAL A 178 -14.73 -4.16 -4.80
N HIS A 179 -14.11 -4.63 -3.73
CA HIS A 179 -13.91 -6.04 -3.41
C HIS A 179 -14.35 -6.32 -1.97
N ASP A 180 -14.64 -7.58 -1.67
CA ASP A 180 -14.81 -8.02 -0.29
C ASP A 180 -13.47 -7.90 0.45
N ILE A 181 -13.53 -7.31 1.64
CA ILE A 181 -12.37 -7.07 2.50
C ILE A 181 -12.41 -8.03 3.67
N TYR A 182 -11.27 -8.66 3.94
CA TYR A 182 -11.08 -9.56 5.07
C TYR A 182 -10.15 -8.92 6.09
N GLU A 183 -10.45 -9.13 7.37
CA GLU A 183 -9.61 -8.68 8.47
C GLU A 183 -8.65 -9.78 8.92
N VAL A 184 -7.35 -9.53 8.75
CA VAL A 184 -6.30 -10.34 9.35
C VAL A 184 -5.98 -9.76 10.73
N ILE A 185 -6.34 -10.50 11.77
CA ILE A 185 -6.14 -10.10 13.16
C ILE A 185 -4.97 -10.89 13.72
N THR A 186 -3.92 -10.18 14.13
CA THR A 186 -2.81 -10.72 14.92
C THR A 186 -2.94 -10.22 16.36
N PRO A 187 -2.17 -10.74 17.34
CA PRO A 187 -2.23 -10.25 18.72
C PRO A 187 -1.95 -8.75 18.91
N ARG A 188 -1.38 -8.06 17.91
CA ARG A 188 -0.96 -6.65 18.01
C ARG A 188 -1.37 -5.76 16.83
N HIS A 189 -1.86 -6.33 15.74
CA HIS A 189 -2.15 -5.61 14.50
C HIS A 189 -3.40 -6.15 13.83
N ILE A 190 -4.14 -5.26 13.16
CA ILE A 190 -5.26 -5.59 12.29
C ILE A 190 -4.91 -5.04 10.90
N VAL A 191 -5.02 -5.88 9.87
CA VAL A 191 -4.83 -5.48 8.48
C VAL A 191 -6.06 -5.88 7.68
N ARG A 192 -6.56 -4.96 6.86
CA ARG A 192 -7.71 -5.15 5.98
C ARG A 192 -7.22 -5.30 4.55
N ALA A 193 -7.49 -6.44 3.92
CA ALA A 193 -7.02 -6.71 2.58
C ALA A 193 -7.99 -7.62 1.80
N THR A 194 -7.82 -7.65 0.48
CA THR A 194 -8.55 -8.57 -0.40
C THR A 194 -8.01 -10.00 -0.26
N PRO A 195 -8.79 -11.04 -0.62
CA PRO A 195 -8.38 -12.45 -0.54
C PRO A 195 -7.03 -12.77 -1.20
N ASN A 196 -6.73 -12.07 -2.29
CA ASN A 196 -5.52 -12.27 -3.08
C ASN A 196 -4.31 -11.46 -2.60
N HIS A 197 -4.42 -10.71 -1.49
CA HIS A 197 -3.28 -9.92 -1.00
C HIS A 197 -2.17 -10.84 -0.47
N PRO A 198 -0.93 -10.74 -0.97
CA PRO A 198 0.18 -11.57 -0.51
C PRO A 198 0.70 -11.08 0.85
N PHE A 199 0.70 -11.98 1.82
CA PHE A 199 1.36 -11.83 3.10
C PHE A 199 2.65 -12.64 3.12
N LEU A 200 3.72 -12.05 3.66
CA LEU A 200 4.94 -12.79 3.93
C LEU A 200 4.72 -13.61 5.21
N ALA A 201 4.71 -14.93 5.09
CA ALA A 201 4.52 -15.86 6.19
C ALA A 201 5.81 -16.64 6.48
N LEU A 202 5.93 -17.08 7.73
CA LEU A 202 6.97 -17.99 8.18
C LEU A 202 6.47 -19.42 8.02
N GLU A 203 7.26 -20.25 7.34
CA GLU A 203 7.04 -21.68 7.25
C GLU A 203 8.06 -22.40 8.13
N GLY A 204 7.56 -23.09 9.16
CA GLY A 204 8.36 -23.77 10.18
C GLY A 204 8.78 -25.20 9.83
N LYS A 205 10.08 -25.47 9.97
CA LYS A 205 10.81 -26.76 10.12
C LYS A 205 10.43 -27.92 9.19
N GLY A 206 10.99 -27.90 7.98
CA GLY A 206 11.53 -29.13 7.38
C GLY A 206 12.70 -29.69 8.22
N ARG A 207 13.13 -30.93 7.93
CA ARG A 207 14.20 -31.69 8.63
C ARG A 207 15.53 -30.94 8.88
N THR A 208 15.75 -29.79 8.24
CA THR A 208 16.96 -28.96 8.30
C THR A 208 16.94 -27.84 9.34
N GLY A 209 15.82 -27.60 10.03
CA GLY A 209 15.76 -26.70 11.20
C GLY A 209 15.83 -25.19 10.92
N ARG A 210 15.83 -24.73 9.67
CA ARG A 210 15.81 -23.31 9.31
C ARG A 210 14.40 -22.83 8.96
N ASN A 211 14.02 -21.66 9.47
CA ASN A 211 12.76 -21.00 9.13
C ASN A 211 12.85 -20.43 7.70
N ARG A 212 11.81 -20.63 6.89
CA ARG A 212 11.73 -20.10 5.53
C ARG A 212 10.64 -19.05 5.46
N LEU A 213 10.92 -17.94 4.76
CA LEU A 213 9.91 -16.93 4.42
C LEU A 213 9.26 -17.34 3.11
N VAL A 214 7.93 -17.36 3.08
CA VAL A 214 7.13 -17.71 1.91
C VAL A 214 6.01 -16.69 1.74
N TRP A 215 5.68 -16.36 0.49
CA TRP A 215 4.50 -15.56 0.20
C TRP A 215 3.27 -16.46 0.21
N LYS A 216 2.24 -16.07 0.97
CA LYS A 216 0.91 -16.69 0.99
C LYS A 216 -0.13 -15.61 0.76
N THR A 217 -1.09 -15.84 -0.10
CA THR A 217 -2.24 -14.93 -0.21
C THR A 217 -3.15 -15.05 1.02
N LEU A 218 -3.97 -14.04 1.30
CA LEU A 218 -4.86 -14.04 2.47
C LEU A 218 -5.77 -15.28 2.49
N ASP A 219 -6.32 -15.69 1.34
CA ASP A 219 -7.14 -16.90 1.19
C ASP A 219 -6.37 -18.22 1.43
N GLN A 220 -5.04 -18.20 1.38
CA GLN A 220 -4.15 -19.31 1.73
C GLN A 220 -3.77 -19.31 3.21
N LEU A 221 -3.86 -18.17 3.89
CA LEU A 221 -3.58 -18.08 5.31
C LEU A 221 -4.60 -18.85 6.13
N ARG A 222 -4.14 -19.47 7.21
CA ARG A 222 -4.98 -20.15 8.20
C ARG A 222 -4.69 -19.59 9.58
N VAL A 223 -5.68 -19.68 10.48
CA VAL A 223 -5.48 -19.33 11.89
C VAL A 223 -4.34 -20.18 12.45
N GLY A 224 -3.30 -19.52 12.98
CA GLY A 224 -2.08 -20.16 13.47
C GLY A 224 -0.86 -20.00 12.54
N ASP A 225 -1.05 -19.55 11.29
CA ASP A 225 0.09 -19.15 10.44
C ASP A 225 0.82 -17.94 11.06
N GLU A 226 2.15 -17.99 11.05
CA GLU A 226 2.99 -16.90 11.53
C GLU A 226 3.27 -15.92 10.40
N VAL A 227 2.66 -14.73 10.42
CA VAL A 227 2.93 -13.67 9.45
C VAL A 227 4.07 -12.75 9.91
N VAL A 228 4.89 -12.30 8.97
CA VAL A 228 5.96 -11.33 9.23
C VAL A 228 5.33 -9.98 9.52
N VAL A 229 5.65 -9.43 10.69
CA VAL A 229 5.20 -8.11 11.12
C VAL A 229 6.37 -7.23 11.49
N LEU A 230 6.24 -5.93 11.24
CA LEU A 230 7.22 -4.96 11.66
C LEU A 230 7.19 -4.83 13.19
N LYS A 231 8.23 -5.30 13.88
CA LYS A 231 8.33 -5.21 15.35
C LYS A 231 8.87 -3.87 15.85
N LYS A 232 9.70 -3.21 15.04
CA LYS A 232 10.30 -1.91 15.32
C LYS A 232 10.24 -1.07 14.07
N VAL A 233 9.56 0.06 14.17
CA VAL A 233 9.68 1.12 13.17
C VAL A 233 11.07 1.74 13.36
N PRO A 234 11.81 2.07 12.28
CA PRO A 234 13.08 2.77 12.35
C PRO A 234 12.84 4.21 12.81
N TYR A 235 12.55 4.40 14.09
CA TYR A 235 12.64 5.69 14.74
C TYR A 235 14.07 5.85 15.26
N GLY A 236 14.67 7.00 15.01
CA GLY A 236 16.04 7.27 15.45
C GLY A 236 16.58 8.60 14.96
N GLU A 237 16.09 9.10 13.83
CA GLU A 237 16.42 10.44 13.36
C GLU A 237 15.39 11.46 13.85
N SER A 238 15.88 12.65 14.21
CA SER A 238 15.03 13.76 14.60
C SER A 238 14.19 14.24 13.42
N TYR A 239 12.88 14.36 13.62
CA TYR A 239 11.97 14.91 12.62
C TYR A 239 12.17 16.42 12.49
N ARG A 240 12.41 16.92 11.28
CA ARG A 240 12.59 18.35 11.02
C ARG A 240 11.26 19.04 10.76
N PHE A 241 10.88 19.97 11.65
CA PHE A 241 9.64 20.73 11.53
C PHE A 241 9.73 21.77 10.40
N ARG A 242 8.72 21.81 9.54
CA ARG A 242 8.54 22.85 8.51
C ARG A 242 7.77 24.05 9.05
N PHE A 243 8.10 24.52 10.25
CA PHE A 243 7.43 25.65 10.88
C PHE A 243 8.11 26.99 10.55
N ARG A 244 7.32 27.99 10.17
CA ARG A 244 7.78 29.36 9.91
C ARG A 244 7.27 30.31 11.01
N PRO A 245 8.15 30.78 11.92
CA PRO A 245 7.77 31.75 12.92
C PRO A 245 7.26 33.06 12.30
N VAL A 246 6.32 33.71 12.98
CA VAL A 246 5.93 35.09 12.67
C VAL A 246 6.99 36.04 13.25
N GLU A 247 7.31 37.08 12.49
CA GLU A 247 8.23 38.15 12.88
C GLU A 247 7.45 39.43 13.22
N VAL A 248 8.06 40.32 14.00
CA VAL A 248 7.47 41.62 14.35
C VAL A 248 7.30 42.45 13.07
N GLY A 249 6.05 42.75 12.68
CA GLY A 249 5.73 43.41 11.42
C GLY A 249 4.59 42.75 10.61
N ASP A 250 4.12 41.56 11.00
CA ASP A 250 2.84 41.00 10.50
C ASP A 250 1.67 41.86 11.02
N PRO A 251 0.68 42.24 10.19
CA PRO A 251 -0.46 43.08 10.59
C PRO A 251 -1.23 42.57 11.82
N ARG A 252 -1.11 41.27 12.14
CA ARG A 252 -1.82 40.61 13.24
C ARG A 252 -1.06 40.60 14.56
N VAL A 253 0.19 41.06 14.62
CA VAL A 253 1.05 40.92 15.81
C VAL A 253 1.80 42.21 16.13
N THR A 254 1.45 42.85 17.24
CA THR A 254 2.11 44.06 17.75
C THR A 254 3.28 43.78 18.68
N HIS A 255 3.26 42.65 19.41
CA HIS A 255 4.32 42.22 20.32
C HIS A 255 4.48 40.70 20.30
N LEU A 256 5.74 40.22 20.34
CA LEU A 256 6.08 38.79 20.40
C LEU A 256 6.85 38.49 21.68
N ASN A 257 6.41 37.48 22.42
CA ASN A 257 7.21 36.90 23.49
C ASN A 257 8.26 35.96 22.86
N PRO A 258 9.57 36.28 22.99
CA PRO A 258 10.62 35.51 22.35
C PRO A 258 10.72 34.14 23.02
N VAL A 259 10.39 33.11 22.26
CA VAL A 259 10.49 31.72 22.69
C VAL A 259 11.25 30.96 21.61
N ARG A 260 12.19 30.10 22.01
CA ARG A 260 12.94 29.27 21.08
C ARG A 260 12.02 28.20 20.52
N ILE A 261 11.78 28.18 19.21
CA ILE A 261 11.07 27.08 18.55
C ILE A 261 12.10 26.08 18.00
N PRO A 262 12.11 24.82 18.46
CA PRO A 262 13.00 23.80 17.92
C PRO A 262 12.74 23.55 16.44
N ARG A 263 13.81 23.36 15.66
CA ARG A 263 13.71 23.00 14.24
C ARG A 263 13.57 21.49 14.04
N GLU A 264 13.95 20.70 15.03
CA GLU A 264 14.01 19.24 14.96
C GLU A 264 13.47 18.63 16.25
N SER A 265 12.91 17.41 16.16
CA SER A 265 12.41 16.69 17.34
C SER A 265 13.54 16.27 18.27
N SER A 266 13.28 16.25 19.58
CA SER A 266 14.20 15.71 20.58
C SER A 266 13.41 14.95 21.64
N PRO A 267 14.03 14.03 22.40
CA PRO A 267 13.36 13.34 23.50
C PRO A 267 12.66 14.30 24.48
N GLU A 268 13.26 15.45 24.77
CA GLU A 268 12.68 16.48 25.64
C GLU A 268 11.46 17.16 25.02
N LEU A 269 11.54 17.54 23.74
CA LEU A 269 10.39 18.12 23.05
C LEU A 269 9.24 17.11 22.96
N MET A 270 9.53 15.85 22.62
CA MET A 270 8.51 14.79 22.54
C MET A 270 7.88 14.54 23.91
N LYS A 271 8.65 14.59 24.99
CA LYS A 271 8.13 14.48 26.35
C LYS A 271 7.26 15.67 26.74
N PHE A 272 7.64 16.89 26.37
CA PHE A 272 6.82 18.07 26.57
C PHE A 272 5.49 17.96 25.81
N LEU A 273 5.53 17.57 24.53
CA LEU A 273 4.32 17.37 23.72
C LEU A 273 3.46 16.24 24.28
N GLY A 274 4.03 15.18 24.83
CA GLY A 274 3.28 14.12 25.52
C GLY A 274 2.52 14.63 26.74
N ILE A 275 3.13 15.52 27.54
CA ILE A 275 2.44 16.20 28.65
C ILE A 275 1.31 17.08 28.12
N TRP A 276 1.55 17.80 27.02
CA TRP A 276 0.55 18.64 26.37
C TRP A 276 -0.63 17.83 25.82
N VAL A 277 -0.39 16.70 25.14
CA VAL A 277 -1.47 15.81 24.66
C VAL A 277 -2.31 15.29 25.82
N GLY A 278 -1.68 15.01 26.97
CA GLY A 278 -2.39 14.47 28.13
C GLY A 278 -3.21 15.50 28.92
N ASN A 279 -2.70 16.72 29.09
CA ASN A 279 -3.28 17.71 30.02
C ASN A 279 -3.24 19.16 29.49
N GLY A 280 -2.90 19.36 28.23
CA GLY A 280 -2.70 20.66 27.63
C GLY A 280 -3.87 21.13 26.78
N TRP A 281 -3.83 22.41 26.43
CA TRP A 281 -4.70 23.02 25.43
C TRP A 281 -3.96 24.19 24.77
N VAL A 282 -4.46 24.65 23.64
CA VAL A 282 -3.87 25.78 22.89
C VAL A 282 -4.95 26.75 22.45
N ARG A 283 -4.62 28.05 22.46
CA ARG A 283 -5.39 29.13 21.85
C ARG A 283 -4.45 29.94 20.96
N SER A 284 -4.29 29.48 19.72
CA SER A 284 -3.39 30.06 18.72
C SER A 284 -3.61 31.56 18.52
N GLU A 285 -4.88 31.98 18.43
CA GLU A 285 -5.28 33.39 18.28
C GLU A 285 -4.87 34.28 19.45
N ARG A 286 -4.70 33.70 20.65
CA ARG A 286 -4.28 34.42 21.87
C ARG A 286 -2.80 34.20 22.19
N GLY A 287 -2.11 33.39 21.39
CA GLY A 287 -0.73 32.99 21.66
C GLY A 287 -0.55 32.31 23.01
N GLU A 288 -1.51 31.46 23.41
CA GLU A 288 -1.55 30.86 24.73
C GLU A 288 -1.52 29.34 24.63
N VAL A 289 -0.59 28.72 25.35
CA VAL A 289 -0.50 27.27 25.53
C VAL A 289 -0.69 26.99 27.01
N GLY A 290 -1.77 26.29 27.35
CA GLY A 290 -2.15 26.01 28.73
C GLY A 290 -1.96 24.54 29.09
N PHE A 291 -1.82 24.29 30.39
CA PHE A 291 -1.69 22.96 31.00
C PHE A 291 -2.50 22.90 32.29
N ALA A 292 -3.33 21.88 32.46
CA ALA A 292 -4.06 21.58 33.69
C ALA A 292 -3.24 20.62 34.56
N LEU A 293 -2.23 21.14 35.26
CA LEU A 293 -1.33 20.36 36.10
C LEU A 293 -1.29 20.94 37.53
N PRO A 294 -1.97 20.30 38.49
CA PRO A 294 -1.99 20.74 39.88
C PRO A 294 -0.61 20.86 40.52
N GLY A 295 -0.49 21.76 41.49
CA GLY A 295 0.68 21.97 42.31
C GLY A 295 1.18 20.69 42.99
N GLY A 296 2.50 20.62 43.20
CA GLY A 296 3.13 19.50 43.90
C GLY A 296 3.22 18.19 43.12
N LYS A 297 2.58 18.06 41.94
CA LYS A 297 2.66 16.86 41.11
C LYS A 297 3.98 16.80 40.32
N ARG A 298 4.49 15.58 40.11
CA ARG A 298 5.73 15.32 39.35
C ARG A 298 5.67 15.92 37.94
N GLY A 299 4.55 15.73 37.24
CA GLY A 299 4.37 16.25 35.88
C GLY A 299 4.47 17.76 35.76
N ARG A 300 4.09 18.52 36.81
CA ARG A 300 4.22 19.98 36.84
C ARG A 300 5.69 20.42 36.88
N LYS A 301 6.49 19.79 37.76
CA LYS A 301 7.93 20.06 37.86
C LYS A 301 8.66 19.73 36.56
N GLU A 302 8.29 18.59 35.98
CA GLU A 302 8.84 18.10 34.72
C GLU A 302 8.49 19.01 33.54
N LEU A 303 7.24 19.50 33.46
CA LEU A 303 6.83 20.48 32.47
C LEU A 303 7.65 21.77 32.57
N VAL A 304 7.85 22.31 33.78
CA VAL A 304 8.62 23.55 33.99
C VAL A 304 10.07 23.37 33.51
N GLU A 305 10.71 22.26 33.87
CA GLU A 305 12.08 21.94 33.45
C GLU A 305 12.19 21.80 31.93
N LEU A 306 11.28 21.03 31.31
CA LEU A 306 11.24 20.85 29.86
C LEU A 306 10.98 22.17 29.14
N SER A 307 10.08 23.01 29.66
CA SER A 307 9.77 24.32 29.08
C SER A 307 11.02 25.21 29.04
N ARG A 308 11.76 25.27 30.16
CA ARG A 308 13.01 26.02 30.24
C ARG A 308 14.07 25.46 29.28
N LYS A 309 14.22 24.14 29.22
CA LYS A 309 15.26 23.48 28.40
C LYS A 309 14.99 23.56 26.89
N VAL A 310 13.75 23.33 26.47
CA VAL A 310 13.36 23.27 25.05
C VAL A 310 13.11 24.65 24.49
N PHE A 311 12.34 25.47 25.23
CA PHE A 311 11.79 26.73 24.74
C PHE A 311 12.49 27.97 25.32
N GLY A 312 13.30 27.81 26.37
CA GLY A 312 13.94 28.93 27.07
C GLY A 312 12.94 29.78 27.88
N SER A 313 11.74 29.25 28.13
CA SER A 313 10.66 29.98 28.81
C SER A 313 10.10 29.15 29.95
N GLU A 314 9.75 29.83 31.03
CA GLU A 314 9.10 29.21 32.18
C GLU A 314 7.59 29.47 32.13
N PRO A 315 6.74 28.45 32.28
CA PRO A 315 5.30 28.66 32.35
C PRO A 315 4.93 29.36 33.66
N ALA A 316 4.00 30.30 33.59
CA ALA A 316 3.43 30.99 34.75
C ALA A 316 1.97 30.59 34.90
N GLY A 317 1.41 30.67 36.11
CA GLY A 317 0.00 30.35 36.36
C GLY A 317 -0.32 30.19 37.83
N ASP A 318 -1.46 29.57 38.12
CA ASP A 318 -1.93 29.31 39.48
C ASP A 318 -1.66 27.85 39.91
N ASP A 319 -2.18 27.43 41.06
CA ASP A 319 -1.96 26.08 41.58
C ASP A 319 -2.52 24.99 40.65
N MET A 320 -3.53 25.28 39.82
CA MET A 320 -4.19 24.31 38.95
C MET A 320 -3.69 24.38 37.50
N TYR A 321 -3.33 25.56 37.02
CA TYR A 321 -3.01 25.81 35.63
C TYR A 321 -1.65 26.46 35.43
N LEU A 322 -0.99 26.08 34.34
CA LEU A 322 0.24 26.68 33.85
C LEU A 322 0.07 27.14 32.41
N TYR A 323 0.69 28.28 32.08
CA TYR A 323 0.54 28.95 30.79
C TYR A 323 1.91 29.35 30.23
N LEU A 324 2.15 29.03 28.96
CA LEU A 324 3.18 29.66 28.14
C LEU A 324 2.50 30.63 27.19
N LYS A 325 2.84 31.91 27.30
CA LYS A 325 2.32 32.96 26.42
C LYS A 325 3.34 33.21 25.31
N SER A 326 3.13 32.63 24.15
CA SER A 326 3.87 32.93 22.93
C SER A 326 3.05 32.55 21.70
N PHE A 327 2.87 33.52 20.81
CA PHE A 327 2.13 33.33 19.56
C PHE A 327 2.78 32.27 18.66
N ASN A 328 4.12 32.29 18.55
CA ASN A 328 4.85 31.31 17.77
C ASN A 328 4.82 29.92 18.40
N LEU A 329 4.83 29.80 19.73
CA LEU A 329 4.69 28.51 20.38
C LEU A 329 3.29 27.92 20.21
N ALA A 330 2.25 28.75 20.37
CA ALA A 330 0.88 28.30 20.19
C ALA A 330 0.64 27.82 18.75
N ARG A 331 1.11 28.58 17.75
CA ARG A 331 1.05 28.16 16.34
C ARG A 331 1.88 26.92 16.04
N PHE A 332 3.00 26.72 16.71
CA PHE A 332 3.85 25.54 16.53
C PHE A 332 3.19 24.27 17.09
N ILE A 333 2.45 24.39 18.19
CA ILE A 333 1.73 23.25 18.80
C ILE A 333 0.46 22.92 18.00
N ASP A 334 -0.17 23.91 17.40
CA ASP A 334 -1.40 23.79 16.62
C ASP A 334 -1.18 23.36 15.16
N SER A 335 0.07 23.39 14.67
CA SER A 335 0.45 23.01 13.29
C SER A 335 0.73 21.52 13.14
#